data_AF-A0A2V9A393-F1
#
_entry.id   AF-A0A2V9A393-F1
#
_cell.length_a   1.000
_cell.length_b   1.000
_cell.length_c   1.000
_cell.angle_alpha   90.00
_cell.angle_beta   90.00
_cell.angle_gamma   90.00
#
_symmetry.space_group_name_H-M   'P 1'
#
loop_
_entity.id
_entity.type
_entity.pdbx_description
1 polymer ?
#
loop_
_entity_poly.entity_id
_entity_poly.type
_entity_poly.pdbx_seq_one_letter_code
_entity_poly.pdbx_strand_id
1 'polypeptide(L)'
;MNKTTTTLHVPAPTRRENPRLAQWKEAREVFPIYLALAKQQEIDIPFPQATRNLPEQPDTALFTQVHEWLEAMDQKVMAHQLRHLLQMTTLNASENSLRALIRRHLRKPKKSNPDRDKIDFLLVQYFALCAPAKIYHKQIEPDDVAQVMQPVLGDVDPAPLDWCAPLEKMIAALRGFHSLREISKTNFIEEGRKVKEGAGGMFYDPAALLAFIRFNFLLRRTLIELMHADLIAIRAGVDQLQSAGVRTIDCHHGGLLGGEPLGRIRKIADEWKQPFQKEYTERTVSQAFENLLGLRRDVEQAIQKAIAGSAPKGSPEGPGETLKKASSARDASNPKAKPREASEAPPAKAEPSGALDFENCMEQIWEQLIATPPSRGRSMTTVKIGGARILMSSWEVTAFVSEDGPSAEDLRRAVVARVLVAAAMESAKETGNATSLDRAMNMARVEVTRLQERVDVAKQAKDTEAAVNLGISTKRLLSTLDEAAKL
;
A
#
# COMPACT_ATOMS: atom_id res chain seq x y z
N MET A 1 -39.44 12.54 -62.55
CA MET A 1 -38.92 11.31 -61.90
C MET A 1 -37.40 11.39 -61.86
N ASN A 2 -36.83 11.88 -60.75
CA ASN A 2 -35.39 11.80 -60.49
C ASN A 2 -35.20 11.01 -59.19
N LYS A 3 -34.55 9.85 -59.27
CA LYS A 3 -34.21 9.00 -58.13
C LYS A 3 -32.91 9.51 -57.52
N THR A 4 -33.00 10.11 -56.33
CA THR A 4 -31.83 10.44 -55.52
C THR A 4 -31.57 9.26 -54.58
N THR A 5 -30.55 8.47 -54.89
CA THR A 5 -30.07 7.38 -54.02
C THR A 5 -29.14 8.00 -52.97
N THR A 6 -29.59 8.10 -51.73
CA THR A 6 -28.75 8.50 -50.59
C THR A 6 -27.93 7.30 -50.12
N THR A 7 -26.65 7.27 -50.46
CA THR A 7 -25.69 6.31 -49.91
C THR A 7 -25.21 6.79 -48.54
N LEU A 8 -25.58 6.04 -47.50
CA LEU A 8 -25.03 6.13 -46.15
C LEU A 8 -23.52 5.87 -46.19
N HIS A 9 -22.73 6.88 -45.83
CA HIS A 9 -21.28 6.76 -45.67
C HIS A 9 -21.01 6.04 -44.34
N VAL A 10 -20.98 4.71 -44.37
CA VAL A 10 -20.48 3.91 -43.24
C VAL A 10 -18.96 4.12 -43.17
N PRO A 11 -18.39 4.55 -42.03
CA PRO A 11 -16.94 4.62 -41.87
C PRO A 11 -16.36 3.22 -42.03
N ALA A 12 -15.34 3.09 -42.89
CA ALA A 12 -14.64 1.82 -43.09
C ALA A 12 -14.12 1.26 -41.75
N PRO A 13 -14.18 -0.07 -41.52
CA PRO A 13 -13.66 -0.66 -40.30
C PRO A 13 -12.16 -0.38 -40.20
N THR A 14 -11.75 0.11 -39.02
CA THR A 14 -10.36 0.31 -38.62
C THR A 14 -9.50 -0.89 -39.04
N ARG A 15 -8.44 -0.62 -39.80
CA ARG A 15 -7.44 -1.56 -40.32
C ARG A 15 -7.07 -2.57 -39.22
N ARG A 16 -7.37 -3.87 -39.43
CA ARG A 16 -6.99 -4.95 -38.50
C ARG A 16 -5.49 -4.91 -38.29
N GLU A 17 -5.07 -4.62 -37.06
CA GLU A 17 -3.66 -4.57 -36.68
C GLU A 17 -2.98 -5.91 -36.95
N ASN A 18 -1.73 -5.91 -37.44
CA ASN A 18 -0.98 -7.14 -37.71
C ASN A 18 -0.84 -7.94 -36.39
N PRO A 19 -1.33 -9.20 -36.31
CA PRO A 19 -1.30 -9.98 -35.07
C PRO A 19 0.09 -10.09 -34.43
N ARG A 20 1.14 -10.21 -35.26
CA ARG A 20 2.53 -10.28 -34.80
C ARG A 20 3.00 -8.95 -34.17
N LEU A 21 2.56 -7.83 -34.72
CA LEU A 21 2.86 -6.50 -34.18
C LEU A 21 2.14 -6.27 -32.84
N ALA A 22 0.89 -6.70 -32.73
CA ALA A 22 0.13 -6.61 -31.49
C ALA A 22 0.77 -7.46 -30.37
N GLN A 23 1.20 -8.68 -30.68
CA GLN A 23 1.95 -9.55 -29.76
C GLN A 23 3.27 -8.90 -29.33
N TRP A 24 4.01 -8.29 -30.26
CA TRP A 24 5.25 -7.60 -29.93
C TRP A 24 5.04 -6.38 -29.03
N LYS A 25 4.01 -5.56 -29.31
CA LYS A 25 3.64 -4.42 -28.44
C LYS A 25 3.33 -4.88 -27.02
N GLU A 26 2.54 -5.94 -26.87
CA GLU A 26 2.31 -6.54 -25.55
C GLU A 26 3.59 -7.01 -24.88
N ALA A 27 4.45 -7.73 -25.60
CA ALA A 27 5.73 -8.20 -25.06
C ALA A 27 6.58 -7.03 -24.52
N ARG A 28 6.66 -5.92 -25.26
CA ARG A 28 7.37 -4.70 -24.85
C ARG A 28 6.80 -4.08 -23.56
N GLU A 29 5.48 -4.08 -23.40
CA GLU A 29 4.81 -3.54 -22.21
C GLU A 29 5.04 -4.41 -20.96
N VAL A 30 5.07 -5.74 -21.13
CA VAL A 30 5.18 -6.68 -20.01
C VAL A 30 6.63 -6.99 -19.64
N PHE A 31 7.57 -6.88 -20.58
CA PHE A 31 8.97 -7.23 -20.39
C PHE A 31 9.65 -6.53 -19.20
N PRO A 32 9.46 -5.21 -18.94
CA PRO A 32 10.06 -4.55 -17.77
C PRO A 32 9.62 -5.14 -16.43
N ILE A 33 8.35 -5.59 -16.34
CA ILE A 33 7.81 -6.22 -15.13
C ILE A 33 8.50 -7.56 -14.89
N TYR A 34 8.58 -8.42 -15.91
CA TYR A 34 9.27 -9.71 -15.76
C TYR A 34 10.78 -9.57 -15.58
N LEU A 35 11.40 -8.55 -16.17
CA LEU A 35 12.82 -8.28 -15.97
C LEU A 35 13.11 -7.91 -14.50
N ALA A 36 12.24 -7.09 -13.90
CA ALA A 36 12.34 -6.74 -12.50
C ALA A 36 12.09 -7.95 -11.59
N LEU A 37 11.08 -8.77 -11.90
CA LEU A 37 10.83 -10.03 -11.19
C LEU A 37 12.01 -11.00 -11.28
N ALA A 38 12.59 -11.16 -12.47
CA ALA A 38 13.73 -12.05 -12.66
C ALA A 38 14.93 -11.61 -11.83
N LYS A 39 15.21 -10.29 -11.77
CA LYS A 39 16.25 -9.75 -10.88
C LYS A 39 15.95 -9.99 -9.41
N GLN A 40 14.71 -9.76 -8.98
CA GLN A 40 14.29 -9.92 -7.59
C GLN A 40 14.32 -11.37 -7.12
N GLN A 41 14.09 -12.31 -8.03
CA GLN A 41 14.05 -13.76 -7.77
C GLN A 41 15.33 -14.48 -8.19
N GLU A 42 16.38 -13.75 -8.57
CA GLU A 42 17.66 -14.30 -9.06
C GLU A 42 17.49 -15.32 -10.21
N ILE A 43 16.47 -15.12 -11.05
CA ILE A 43 16.22 -15.95 -12.24
C ILE A 43 17.14 -15.48 -13.36
N ASP A 44 17.72 -16.44 -14.09
CA ASP A 44 18.56 -16.16 -15.25
C ASP A 44 17.84 -15.32 -16.33
N ILE A 45 18.54 -14.31 -16.82
CA ILE A 45 18.06 -13.36 -17.84
C ILE A 45 18.89 -13.60 -19.10
N PRO A 46 18.37 -14.31 -20.11
CA PRO A 46 19.13 -14.71 -21.31
C PRO A 46 19.35 -13.54 -22.30
N PHE A 47 19.22 -12.30 -21.82
CA PHE A 47 19.35 -11.07 -22.61
C PHE A 47 20.51 -10.23 -22.08
N PRO A 48 21.50 -9.90 -22.94
CA PRO A 48 22.52 -8.89 -22.65
C PRO A 48 21.90 -7.57 -22.19
N GLN A 49 22.62 -6.78 -21.37
CA GLN A 49 22.08 -5.51 -20.87
C GLN A 49 21.63 -4.55 -22.00
N ALA A 50 22.34 -4.55 -23.12
CA ALA A 50 22.03 -3.73 -24.29
C ALA A 50 20.68 -4.08 -24.96
N THR A 51 20.20 -5.33 -24.83
CA THR A 51 18.95 -5.80 -25.44
C THR A 51 17.76 -5.82 -24.47
N ARG A 52 17.97 -5.36 -23.22
CA ARG A 52 16.89 -5.27 -22.21
C ARG A 52 15.93 -4.10 -22.46
N ASN A 53 16.27 -3.19 -23.37
CA ASN A 53 15.31 -2.25 -23.93
C ASN A 53 14.86 -2.78 -25.30
N LEU A 54 13.65 -3.33 -25.36
CA LEU A 54 13.17 -4.01 -26.56
C LEU A 54 12.89 -3.01 -27.69
N PRO A 55 13.44 -3.27 -28.91
CA PRO A 55 13.26 -2.38 -30.06
C PRO A 55 11.80 -2.34 -30.52
N GLU A 56 11.43 -1.29 -31.26
CA GLU A 56 10.07 -1.18 -31.82
C GLU A 56 9.75 -2.30 -32.81
N GLN A 57 10.74 -2.72 -33.59
CA GLN A 57 10.64 -3.82 -34.54
C GLN A 57 11.66 -4.91 -34.19
N PRO A 58 11.22 -6.15 -33.93
CA PRO A 58 12.12 -7.25 -33.65
C PRO A 58 12.54 -7.95 -34.95
N ASP A 59 13.74 -8.53 -34.94
CA ASP A 59 14.01 -9.63 -35.85
C ASP A 59 13.26 -10.91 -35.40
N THR A 60 13.28 -11.95 -36.23
CA THR A 60 12.57 -13.19 -35.91
C THR A 60 13.18 -13.94 -34.74
N ALA A 61 14.48 -13.87 -34.54
CA ALA A 61 15.15 -14.59 -33.45
C ALA A 61 14.80 -13.97 -32.09
N LEU A 62 14.91 -12.65 -31.96
CA LEU A 62 14.56 -11.89 -30.77
C LEU A 62 13.07 -12.02 -30.45
N PHE A 63 12.21 -11.96 -31.46
CA PHE A 63 10.77 -12.17 -31.28
C PHE A 63 10.49 -13.51 -30.59
N THR A 64 11.04 -14.61 -31.12
CA THR A 64 10.85 -15.95 -30.57
C THR A 64 11.45 -16.07 -29.17
N GLN A 65 12.71 -15.63 -28.99
CA GLN A 65 13.41 -15.72 -27.71
C GLN A 65 12.68 -14.98 -26.58
N VAL A 66 12.18 -13.78 -26.85
CA VAL A 66 11.41 -13.00 -25.85
C VAL A 66 10.11 -13.70 -25.50
N HIS A 67 9.36 -14.23 -26.47
CA HIS A 67 8.10 -14.89 -26.19
C HIS A 67 8.29 -16.19 -25.40
N GLU A 68 9.28 -17.01 -25.75
CA GLU A 68 9.63 -18.22 -25.00
C GLU A 68 10.03 -17.90 -23.55
N TRP A 69 10.83 -16.86 -23.35
CA TRP A 69 11.22 -16.43 -22.01
C TRP A 69 10.03 -15.89 -21.21
N LEU A 70 9.17 -15.08 -21.83
CA LEU A 70 7.94 -14.59 -21.18
C LEU A 70 7.01 -15.74 -20.80
N GLU A 71 6.85 -16.75 -21.65
CA GLU A 71 6.05 -17.95 -21.33
C GLU A 71 6.63 -18.73 -20.15
N ALA A 72 7.96 -18.90 -20.10
CA ALA A 72 8.64 -19.53 -18.97
C ALA A 72 8.46 -18.71 -17.67
N MET A 73 8.55 -17.38 -17.75
CA MET A 73 8.32 -16.49 -16.62
C MET A 73 6.87 -16.54 -16.15
N ASP A 74 5.90 -16.63 -17.06
CA ASP A 74 4.49 -16.77 -16.69
C ASP A 74 4.25 -18.02 -15.83
N GLN A 75 5.04 -19.08 -16.00
CA GLN A 75 4.93 -20.33 -15.22
C GLN A 75 5.69 -20.24 -13.89
N LYS A 76 6.87 -19.62 -13.88
CA LYS A 76 7.74 -19.53 -12.68
C LYS A 76 7.23 -18.53 -11.65
N VAL A 77 6.71 -17.39 -12.11
CA VAL A 77 6.29 -16.30 -11.24
C VAL A 77 4.98 -16.66 -10.55
N MET A 78 4.83 -16.32 -9.28
CA MET A 78 3.61 -16.53 -8.50
C MET A 78 2.91 -15.19 -8.17
N ALA A 79 1.62 -15.24 -7.83
CA ALA A 79 0.83 -14.04 -7.55
C ALA A 79 1.41 -13.20 -6.39
N HIS A 80 1.99 -13.84 -5.37
CA HIS A 80 2.61 -13.14 -4.24
C HIS A 80 3.91 -12.39 -4.64
N GLN A 81 4.68 -12.91 -5.60
CA GLN A 81 5.86 -12.22 -6.13
C GLN A 81 5.46 -11.00 -6.97
N LEU A 82 4.45 -11.15 -7.83
CA LEU A 82 3.85 -10.03 -8.57
C LEU A 82 3.35 -8.95 -7.62
N ARG A 83 2.67 -9.34 -6.55
CA ARG A 83 2.19 -8.43 -5.52
C ARG A 83 3.33 -7.67 -4.87
N HIS A 84 4.35 -8.39 -4.42
CA HIS A 84 5.48 -7.78 -3.75
C HIS A 84 6.21 -6.79 -4.67
N LEU A 85 6.46 -7.14 -5.94
CA LEU A 85 7.09 -6.22 -6.89
C LEU A 85 6.23 -4.97 -7.16
N LEU A 86 4.95 -5.18 -7.50
CA LEU A 86 4.05 -4.08 -7.86
C LEU A 86 3.67 -3.21 -6.66
N GLN A 87 3.93 -3.63 -5.43
CA GLN A 87 3.72 -2.78 -4.26
C GLN A 87 5.00 -2.03 -3.84
N MET A 88 6.18 -2.45 -4.32
CA MET A 88 7.47 -1.89 -3.91
C MET A 88 8.16 -1.08 -5.02
N THR A 89 7.54 -0.98 -6.19
CA THR A 89 8.14 -0.32 -7.35
C THR A 89 7.11 0.52 -8.09
N THR A 90 7.58 1.53 -8.81
CA THR A 90 6.76 2.38 -9.69
C THR A 90 6.23 1.65 -10.94
N LEU A 91 6.53 0.36 -11.10
CA LEU A 91 6.01 -0.46 -12.21
C LEU A 91 4.49 -0.65 -12.12
N ASN A 92 3.91 -0.42 -10.94
CA ASN A 92 2.48 -0.36 -10.72
C ASN A 92 1.80 0.90 -11.28
N ALA A 93 2.56 1.93 -11.65
CA ALA A 93 2.00 3.20 -12.12
C ALA A 93 1.64 3.18 -13.61
N SER A 94 2.09 2.15 -14.36
CA SER A 94 1.78 2.02 -15.79
C SER A 94 0.50 1.22 -16.01
N GLU A 95 -0.58 1.94 -16.36
CA GLU A 95 -1.84 1.32 -16.76
C GLU A 95 -1.65 0.37 -17.95
N ASN A 96 -0.90 0.78 -18.97
CA ASN A 96 -0.68 0.00 -20.19
C ASN A 96 0.03 -1.32 -19.90
N SER A 97 1.04 -1.30 -19.03
CA SER A 97 1.83 -2.49 -18.70
C SER A 97 1.02 -3.48 -17.84
N LEU A 98 0.24 -2.98 -16.88
CA LEU A 98 -0.70 -3.84 -16.12
C LEU A 98 -1.80 -4.43 -17.02
N ARG A 99 -2.38 -3.62 -17.91
CA ARG A 99 -3.39 -4.07 -18.86
C ARG A 99 -2.84 -5.16 -19.78
N ALA A 100 -1.62 -4.98 -20.30
CA ALA A 100 -0.94 -5.95 -21.16
C ALA A 100 -0.70 -7.27 -20.40
N LEU A 101 -0.22 -7.19 -19.15
CA LEU A 101 0.01 -8.36 -18.30
C LEU A 101 -1.30 -9.14 -18.00
N ILE A 102 -2.39 -8.43 -17.69
CA ILE A 102 -3.70 -9.04 -17.46
C ILE A 102 -4.19 -9.75 -18.72
N ARG A 103 -4.16 -9.08 -19.87
CA ARG A 103 -4.61 -9.65 -21.15
C ARG A 103 -3.79 -10.87 -21.53
N ARG A 104 -2.47 -10.85 -21.32
CA ARG A 104 -1.58 -12.00 -21.51
C ARG A 104 -2.04 -13.21 -20.70
N HIS A 105 -2.32 -13.04 -19.41
CA HIS A 105 -2.83 -14.13 -18.56
C HIS A 105 -4.25 -14.57 -18.93
N LEU A 106 -5.14 -13.64 -19.31
CA LEU A 106 -6.51 -13.95 -19.70
C LEU A 106 -6.56 -14.78 -21.00
N ARG A 107 -5.67 -14.53 -21.97
CA ARG A 107 -5.64 -15.22 -23.27
C ARG A 107 -5.08 -16.64 -23.25
N LYS A 108 -4.48 -17.09 -22.14
CA LYS A 108 -3.97 -18.46 -22.04
C LYS A 108 -5.10 -19.48 -22.28
N PRO A 109 -4.92 -20.47 -23.17
CA PRO A 109 -5.98 -21.42 -23.54
C PRO A 109 -6.33 -22.38 -22.41
N LYS A 110 -5.35 -22.71 -21.55
CA LYS A 110 -5.52 -23.50 -20.33
C LYS A 110 -5.11 -22.64 -19.15
N LYS A 111 -5.94 -22.61 -18.11
CA LYS A 111 -5.68 -21.87 -16.88
C LYS A 111 -5.37 -22.83 -15.75
N SER A 112 -4.29 -22.56 -15.04
CA SER A 112 -3.93 -23.24 -13.79
C SER A 112 -4.43 -22.45 -12.57
N ASN A 113 -4.41 -23.06 -11.39
CA ASN A 113 -4.69 -22.34 -10.14
C ASN A 113 -3.77 -21.13 -9.94
N PRO A 114 -2.44 -21.22 -10.17
CA PRO A 114 -1.56 -20.04 -10.18
C PRO A 114 -1.98 -18.95 -11.16
N ASP A 115 -2.50 -19.29 -12.35
CA ASP A 115 -2.99 -18.27 -13.30
C ASP A 115 -4.24 -17.56 -12.76
N ARG A 116 -5.13 -18.32 -12.12
CA ARG A 116 -6.32 -17.79 -11.46
C ARG A 116 -5.94 -16.76 -10.40
N ASP A 117 -5.00 -17.08 -9.51
CA ASP A 117 -4.57 -16.18 -8.42
C ASP A 117 -3.90 -14.91 -8.95
N LYS A 118 -3.14 -15.02 -10.04
CA LYS A 118 -2.55 -13.86 -10.73
C LYS A 118 -3.63 -12.96 -11.31
N ILE A 119 -4.60 -13.54 -12.02
CA ILE A 119 -5.70 -12.78 -12.62
C ILE A 119 -6.52 -12.09 -11.53
N ASP A 120 -6.89 -12.81 -10.47
CA ASP A 120 -7.64 -12.27 -9.32
C ASP A 120 -6.92 -11.07 -8.69
N PHE A 121 -5.61 -11.20 -8.46
CA PHE A 121 -4.79 -10.11 -7.93
C PHE A 121 -4.64 -8.94 -8.91
N LEU A 122 -4.27 -9.21 -10.17
CA LEU A 122 -3.95 -8.18 -11.15
C LEU A 122 -5.17 -7.34 -11.52
N LEU A 123 -6.36 -7.95 -11.62
CA LEU A 123 -7.59 -7.22 -11.90
C LEU A 123 -7.93 -6.22 -10.77
N VAL A 124 -7.78 -6.64 -9.50
CA VAL A 124 -7.97 -5.77 -8.34
C VAL A 124 -6.91 -4.67 -8.30
N GLN A 125 -5.66 -4.99 -8.65
CA GLN A 125 -4.58 -4.01 -8.70
C GLN A 125 -4.79 -2.98 -9.81
N TYR A 126 -5.28 -3.40 -10.98
CA TYR A 126 -5.64 -2.51 -12.07
C TYR A 126 -6.81 -1.60 -11.68
N PHE A 127 -7.85 -2.16 -11.08
CA PHE A 127 -8.97 -1.38 -10.56
C PHE A 127 -8.49 -0.35 -9.54
N ALA A 128 -7.64 -0.74 -8.58
CA ALA A 128 -7.09 0.20 -7.60
C ALA A 128 -6.25 1.33 -8.25
N LEU A 129 -5.51 1.03 -9.33
CA LEU A 129 -4.75 2.05 -10.06
C LEU A 129 -5.67 3.01 -10.83
N CYS A 130 -6.71 2.48 -11.48
CA CYS A 130 -7.49 3.24 -12.47
C CYS A 130 -8.79 3.81 -11.90
N ALA A 131 -9.26 3.34 -10.74
CA ALA A 131 -10.48 3.82 -10.12
C ALA A 131 -10.35 5.32 -9.82
N PRO A 132 -11.29 6.16 -10.30
CA PRO A 132 -11.33 7.57 -9.93
C PRO A 132 -11.48 7.76 -8.42
N ALA A 133 -10.80 8.76 -7.85
CA ALA A 133 -10.88 9.11 -6.43
C ALA A 133 -12.34 9.22 -5.92
N LYS A 134 -13.24 9.73 -6.77
CA LYS A 134 -14.69 9.88 -6.47
C LYS A 134 -15.40 8.57 -6.12
N ILE A 135 -14.89 7.41 -6.58
CA ILE A 135 -15.48 6.09 -6.32
C ILE A 135 -15.07 5.57 -4.93
N TYR A 136 -13.94 6.05 -4.38
CA TYR A 136 -13.45 5.62 -3.07
C TYR A 136 -14.30 6.15 -1.90
N HIS A 137 -14.93 7.31 -2.06
CA HIS A 137 -15.78 7.95 -1.03
C HIS A 137 -17.25 7.58 -1.12
N LYS A 138 -17.64 6.78 -2.12
CA LYS A 138 -19.00 6.28 -2.29
C LYS A 138 -19.02 4.77 -2.12
N GLN A 139 -20.24 4.24 -1.97
CA GLN A 139 -20.45 2.81 -2.13
C GLN A 139 -20.10 2.45 -3.58
N ILE A 140 -19.16 1.51 -3.75
CA ILE A 140 -18.75 1.05 -5.07
C ILE A 140 -19.85 0.13 -5.58
N GLU A 141 -20.50 0.50 -6.66
CA GLU A 141 -21.54 -0.29 -7.31
C GLU A 141 -20.98 -1.14 -8.47
N PRO A 142 -21.71 -2.17 -8.94
CA PRO A 142 -21.27 -2.99 -10.07
C PRO A 142 -20.97 -2.16 -11.34
N ASP A 143 -21.76 -1.11 -11.60
CA ASP A 143 -21.56 -0.20 -12.73
C ASP A 143 -20.22 0.55 -12.65
N ASP A 144 -19.81 0.97 -11.45
CA ASP A 144 -18.52 1.64 -11.22
C ASP A 144 -17.36 0.72 -11.62
N VAL A 145 -17.46 -0.56 -11.27
CA VAL A 145 -16.44 -1.57 -11.60
C VAL A 145 -16.43 -1.84 -13.09
N ALA A 146 -17.59 -1.98 -13.73
CA ALA A 146 -17.69 -2.17 -15.18
C ALA A 146 -17.05 -1.00 -15.95
N GLN A 147 -17.32 0.24 -15.53
CA GLN A 147 -16.75 1.43 -16.16
C GLN A 147 -15.22 1.45 -16.08
N VAL A 148 -14.65 1.21 -14.91
CA VAL A 148 -13.19 1.21 -14.72
C VAL A 148 -12.53 0.04 -15.45
N MET A 149 -13.19 -1.11 -15.51
CA MET A 149 -12.66 -2.34 -16.10
C MET A 149 -12.90 -2.47 -17.61
N GLN A 150 -13.67 -1.56 -18.23
CA GLN A 150 -13.97 -1.56 -19.66
C GLN A 150 -12.71 -1.72 -20.54
N PRO A 151 -11.57 -1.07 -20.28
CA PRO A 151 -10.37 -1.25 -21.12
C PRO A 151 -9.76 -2.65 -21.06
N VAL A 152 -10.08 -3.44 -20.03
CA VAL A 152 -9.56 -4.81 -19.84
C VAL A 152 -10.58 -5.85 -20.30
N LEU A 153 -11.83 -5.72 -19.86
CA LEU A 153 -12.89 -6.73 -20.03
C LEU A 153 -13.85 -6.42 -21.19
N GLY A 154 -13.80 -5.21 -21.74
CA GLY A 154 -14.75 -4.73 -22.76
C GLY A 154 -16.08 -4.29 -22.15
N ASP A 155 -17.09 -4.17 -23.01
CA ASP A 155 -18.45 -3.85 -22.57
C ASP A 155 -19.08 -5.09 -21.93
N VAL A 156 -19.18 -5.07 -20.60
CA VAL A 156 -19.73 -6.16 -19.80
C VAL A 156 -20.97 -5.66 -19.09
N ASP A 157 -22.05 -6.44 -19.12
CA ASP A 157 -23.25 -6.17 -18.35
C ASP A 157 -22.96 -6.39 -16.84
N PRO A 158 -23.08 -5.35 -15.99
CA PRO A 158 -22.84 -5.46 -14.56
C PRO A 158 -24.01 -6.10 -13.80
N ALA A 159 -25.04 -6.61 -14.49
CA ALA A 159 -26.17 -7.30 -13.87
C ALA A 159 -25.72 -8.37 -12.85
N PRO A 160 -26.34 -8.41 -11.65
CA PRO A 160 -25.98 -9.39 -10.64
C PRO A 160 -26.15 -10.82 -11.14
N LEU A 161 -25.13 -11.65 -10.93
CA LEU A 161 -25.22 -13.08 -11.16
C LEU A 161 -25.81 -13.75 -9.91
N ASP A 162 -26.87 -14.55 -10.07
CA ASP A 162 -27.56 -15.22 -8.96
C ASP A 162 -26.60 -16.04 -8.08
N TRP A 163 -25.65 -16.73 -8.70
CA TRP A 163 -24.67 -17.54 -7.97
C TRP A 163 -23.61 -16.69 -7.25
N CYS A 164 -23.44 -15.41 -7.61
CA CYS A 164 -22.61 -14.44 -6.89
C CYS A 164 -23.37 -13.75 -5.74
N ALA A 165 -24.66 -14.03 -5.52
CA ALA A 165 -25.42 -13.49 -4.38
C ALA A 165 -24.75 -13.67 -3.01
N PRO A 166 -23.98 -14.75 -2.73
CA PRO A 166 -23.18 -14.84 -1.50
C PRO A 166 -22.18 -13.70 -1.34
N LEU A 167 -21.52 -13.23 -2.42
CA LEU A 167 -20.57 -12.11 -2.36
C LEU A 167 -21.26 -10.81 -1.96
N GLU A 168 -22.47 -10.55 -2.44
CA GLU A 168 -23.24 -9.36 -2.08
C GLU A 168 -23.63 -9.36 -0.59
N LYS A 169 -24.01 -10.52 -0.04
CA LYS A 169 -24.25 -10.67 1.40
C LYS A 169 -22.98 -10.39 2.21
N MET A 170 -21.84 -10.88 1.74
CA MET A 170 -20.55 -10.62 2.37
C MET A 170 -20.18 -9.13 2.30
N ILE A 171 -20.37 -8.46 1.16
CA ILE A 171 -20.15 -7.02 1.00
C ILE A 171 -21.01 -6.21 1.97
N ALA A 172 -22.27 -6.60 2.17
CA ALA A 172 -23.13 -5.97 3.16
C ALA A 172 -22.59 -6.17 4.59
N ALA A 173 -22.13 -7.39 4.92
CA ALA A 173 -21.56 -7.71 6.22
C ALA A 173 -20.24 -6.98 6.52
N LEU A 174 -19.43 -6.62 5.50
CA LEU A 174 -18.19 -5.84 5.68
C LEU A 174 -18.43 -4.54 6.46
N ARG A 175 -19.59 -3.91 6.27
CA ARG A 175 -19.95 -2.63 6.92
C ARG A 175 -20.19 -2.75 8.43
N GLY A 176 -20.42 -3.97 8.92
CA GLY A 176 -20.68 -4.23 10.33
C GLY A 176 -19.42 -4.41 11.18
N PHE A 177 -18.25 -4.53 10.56
CA PHE A 177 -16.99 -4.74 11.28
C PHE A 177 -16.38 -3.40 11.72
N HIS A 178 -15.87 -3.36 12.95
CA HIS A 178 -15.24 -2.18 13.56
C HIS A 178 -13.82 -2.44 14.07
N SER A 179 -13.38 -3.70 14.07
CA SER A 179 -11.98 -4.09 14.32
C SER A 179 -11.61 -5.36 13.56
N LEU A 180 -10.32 -5.59 13.33
CA LEU A 180 -9.86 -6.86 12.75
C LEU A 180 -10.21 -8.05 13.65
N ARG A 181 -10.34 -7.82 14.96
CA ARG A 181 -10.72 -8.85 15.96
C ARG A 181 -12.10 -9.42 15.69
N GLU A 182 -13.03 -8.64 15.15
CA GLU A 182 -14.37 -9.12 14.83
C GLU A 182 -14.33 -10.05 13.62
N ILE A 183 -13.54 -9.71 12.60
CA ILE A 183 -13.33 -10.56 11.43
C ILE A 183 -12.63 -11.87 11.84
N SER A 184 -11.58 -11.82 12.67
CA SER A 184 -10.85 -13.03 13.07
C SER A 184 -11.66 -14.03 13.89
N LYS A 185 -12.77 -13.60 14.51
CA LYS A 185 -13.72 -14.47 15.20
C LYS A 185 -14.71 -15.18 14.26
N THR A 186 -14.68 -14.84 12.98
CA THR A 186 -15.60 -15.38 11.96
C THR A 186 -14.82 -16.18 10.92
N ASN A 187 -15.51 -16.99 10.13
CA ASN A 187 -14.94 -17.66 8.96
C ASN A 187 -15.06 -16.81 7.69
N PHE A 188 -15.08 -15.48 7.81
CA PHE A 188 -15.45 -14.58 6.72
C PHE A 188 -14.51 -14.70 5.52
N ILE A 189 -13.20 -14.84 5.76
CA ILE A 189 -12.21 -15.00 4.69
C ILE A 189 -12.36 -16.37 4.01
N GLU A 190 -12.57 -17.43 4.79
CA GLU A 190 -12.79 -18.79 4.30
C GLU A 190 -14.08 -18.89 3.47
N GLU A 191 -15.16 -18.19 3.86
CA GLU A 191 -16.39 -18.13 3.09
C GLU A 191 -16.16 -17.48 1.71
N GLY A 192 -15.39 -16.39 1.66
CA GLY A 192 -15.02 -15.76 0.38
C GLY A 192 -14.21 -16.69 -0.51
N ARG A 193 -13.29 -17.48 0.08
CA ARG A 193 -12.53 -18.53 -0.64
C ARG A 193 -13.44 -19.62 -1.17
N LYS A 194 -14.40 -20.11 -0.37
CA LYS A 194 -15.35 -21.14 -0.79
C LYS A 194 -16.19 -20.69 -1.99
N VAL A 195 -16.68 -19.45 -1.97
CA VAL A 195 -17.46 -18.90 -3.09
C VAL A 195 -16.61 -18.82 -4.36
N LYS A 196 -15.35 -18.39 -4.23
CA LYS A 196 -14.39 -18.42 -5.33
C LYS A 196 -14.14 -19.84 -5.84
N GLU A 197 -13.76 -20.77 -4.97
CA GLU A 197 -13.46 -22.15 -5.36
C GLU A 197 -14.66 -22.81 -6.06
N GLY A 198 -15.88 -22.60 -5.56
CA GLY A 198 -17.12 -23.09 -6.15
C GLY A 198 -17.43 -22.55 -7.55
N ALA A 199 -16.84 -21.42 -7.96
CA ALA A 199 -17.03 -20.85 -9.30
C ALA A 199 -16.44 -21.74 -10.41
N GLY A 200 -15.39 -22.53 -10.11
CA GLY A 200 -14.71 -23.36 -11.10
C GLY A 200 -14.37 -22.59 -12.38
N GLY A 201 -14.82 -23.11 -13.53
CA GLY A 201 -14.64 -22.45 -14.83
C GLY A 201 -15.40 -21.14 -15.01
N MET A 202 -16.50 -20.92 -14.29
CA MET A 202 -17.30 -19.69 -14.34
C MET A 202 -16.54 -18.49 -13.77
N PHE A 203 -15.42 -18.70 -13.07
CA PHE A 203 -14.55 -17.62 -12.61
C PHE A 203 -14.10 -16.70 -13.75
N TYR A 204 -13.92 -17.22 -14.96
CA TYR A 204 -13.44 -16.45 -16.11
C TYR A 204 -14.55 -15.75 -16.90
N ASP A 205 -15.81 -15.90 -16.48
CA ASP A 205 -16.91 -15.12 -17.05
C ASP A 205 -16.70 -13.62 -16.74
N PRO A 206 -16.81 -12.71 -17.71
CA PRO A 206 -16.56 -11.29 -17.48
C PRO A 206 -17.41 -10.67 -16.36
N ALA A 207 -18.69 -11.04 -16.23
CA ALA A 207 -19.54 -10.52 -15.17
C ALA A 207 -19.13 -11.09 -13.80
N ALA A 208 -18.70 -12.36 -13.75
CA ALA A 208 -18.11 -12.93 -12.54
C ALA A 208 -16.82 -12.22 -12.12
N LEU A 209 -15.95 -11.88 -13.08
CA LEU A 209 -14.73 -11.12 -12.80
C LEU A 209 -15.06 -9.74 -12.20
N LEU A 210 -16.08 -9.03 -12.69
CA LEU A 210 -16.53 -7.77 -12.09
C LEU A 210 -16.95 -7.95 -10.62
N ALA A 211 -17.74 -8.98 -10.32
CA ALA A 211 -18.18 -9.28 -8.96
C ALA A 211 -17.00 -9.59 -8.03
N PHE A 212 -16.03 -10.40 -8.49
CA PHE A 212 -14.83 -10.70 -7.70
C PHE A 212 -13.94 -9.48 -7.50
N ILE A 213 -13.77 -8.62 -8.51
CA ILE A 213 -13.02 -7.36 -8.39
C ILE A 213 -13.64 -6.50 -7.30
N ARG A 214 -14.95 -6.27 -7.37
CA ARG A 214 -15.70 -5.47 -6.39
C ARG A 214 -15.50 -6.02 -4.98
N PHE A 215 -15.77 -7.31 -4.79
CA PHE A 215 -15.64 -7.97 -3.48
C PHE A 215 -14.21 -7.87 -2.93
N ASN A 216 -13.20 -8.25 -3.72
CA ASN A 216 -11.81 -8.26 -3.27
C ASN A 216 -11.30 -6.87 -2.94
N PHE A 217 -11.67 -5.89 -3.76
CA PHE A 217 -11.29 -4.51 -3.54
C PHE A 217 -11.90 -3.99 -2.23
N LEU A 218 -13.21 -4.18 -2.03
CA LEU A 218 -13.90 -3.75 -0.80
C LEU A 218 -13.39 -4.49 0.43
N LEU A 219 -13.10 -5.79 0.32
CA LEU A 219 -12.48 -6.58 1.38
C LEU A 219 -11.10 -6.01 1.75
N ARG A 220 -10.23 -5.78 0.75
CA ARG A 220 -8.90 -5.21 0.98
C ARG A 220 -9.00 -3.83 1.64
N ARG A 221 -9.89 -2.97 1.16
CA ARG A 221 -10.14 -1.64 1.73
C ARG A 221 -10.57 -1.74 3.19
N THR A 222 -11.58 -2.56 3.48
CA THR A 222 -12.12 -2.75 4.84
C THR A 222 -11.05 -3.29 5.78
N LEU A 223 -10.25 -4.29 5.37
CA LEU A 223 -9.17 -4.81 6.20
C LEU A 223 -8.12 -3.74 6.54
N ILE A 224 -7.78 -2.88 5.57
CA ILE A 224 -6.88 -1.75 5.81
C ILE A 224 -7.51 -0.76 6.79
N GLU A 225 -8.78 -0.39 6.62
CA GLU A 225 -9.49 0.53 7.53
C GLU A 225 -9.54 0.00 8.97
N LEU A 226 -9.88 -1.29 9.13
CA LEU A 226 -9.94 -1.92 10.45
C LEU A 226 -8.56 -2.02 11.11
N MET A 227 -7.52 -2.33 10.33
CA MET A 227 -6.14 -2.31 10.82
C MET A 227 -5.75 -0.93 11.35
N HIS A 228 -6.10 0.14 10.62
CA HIS A 228 -5.87 1.51 11.09
C HIS A 228 -6.69 1.82 12.35
N ALA A 229 -7.94 1.38 12.43
CA ALA A 229 -8.75 1.53 13.63
C ALA A 229 -8.11 0.83 14.85
N ASP A 230 -7.55 -0.37 14.67
CA ASP A 230 -6.79 -1.08 15.70
C ASP A 230 -5.54 -0.31 16.14
N LEU A 231 -4.77 0.25 15.19
CA LEU A 231 -3.58 1.06 15.49
C LEU A 231 -3.93 2.36 16.23
N ILE A 232 -4.98 3.07 15.81
CA ILE A 232 -5.49 4.27 16.49
C ILE A 232 -5.91 3.93 17.92
N ALA A 233 -6.61 2.81 18.12
CA ALA A 233 -7.02 2.36 19.45
C ALA A 233 -5.80 2.05 20.35
N ILE A 234 -4.75 1.42 19.81
CA ILE A 234 -3.49 1.19 20.53
C ILE A 234 -2.84 2.51 20.95
N ARG A 235 -2.68 3.46 20.01
CA ARG A 235 -2.08 4.78 20.29
C ARG A 235 -2.86 5.53 21.38
N ALA A 236 -4.18 5.63 21.22
CA ALA A 236 -5.05 6.26 22.22
C ALA A 236 -4.96 5.57 23.59
N GLY A 237 -4.86 4.24 23.60
CA GLY A 237 -4.69 3.48 24.83
C GLY A 237 -3.35 3.73 25.53
N VAL A 238 -2.26 3.86 24.76
CA VAL A 238 -0.94 4.25 25.28
C VAL A 238 -1.00 5.64 25.92
N ASP A 239 -1.69 6.61 25.29
CA ASP A 239 -1.85 7.95 25.84
C ASP A 239 -2.64 7.97 27.15
N GLN A 240 -3.69 7.14 27.26
CA GLN A 240 -4.45 6.96 28.49
C GLN A 240 -3.59 6.36 29.61
N LEU A 241 -2.82 5.32 29.31
CA LEU A 241 -1.91 4.69 30.27
C LEU A 241 -0.84 5.66 30.76
N GLN A 242 -0.25 6.43 29.84
CA GLN A 242 0.72 7.46 30.18
C GLN A 242 0.11 8.53 31.11
N SER A 243 -1.12 8.96 30.83
CA SER A 243 -1.86 9.91 31.67
C SER A 243 -2.21 9.35 33.05
N ALA A 244 -2.42 8.03 33.15
CA ALA A 244 -2.61 7.31 34.41
C ALA A 244 -1.29 7.01 35.16
N GLY A 245 -0.14 7.50 34.67
CA GLY A 245 1.16 7.30 35.30
C GLY A 245 1.79 5.92 35.09
N VAL A 246 1.21 5.08 34.24
CA VAL A 246 1.77 3.77 33.87
C VAL A 246 2.97 3.99 32.95
N ARG A 247 4.07 3.27 33.20
CA ARG A 247 5.31 3.38 32.40
C ARG A 247 5.61 2.15 31.54
N THR A 248 5.17 0.98 32.01
CA THR A 248 5.42 -0.31 31.39
C THR A 248 4.18 -1.17 31.44
N ILE A 249 3.94 -1.98 30.43
CA ILE A 249 2.85 -2.96 30.41
C ILE A 249 3.34 -4.33 29.92
N ASP A 250 2.59 -5.36 30.29
CA ASP A 250 2.79 -6.72 29.79
C ASP A 250 2.25 -6.83 28.36
N CYS A 251 3.11 -7.21 27.41
CA CYS A 251 2.77 -7.33 25.99
C CYS A 251 2.98 -8.74 25.42
N HIS A 252 2.85 -9.78 26.26
CA HIS A 252 3.07 -11.16 25.84
C HIS A 252 2.10 -11.65 24.74
N HIS A 253 0.87 -11.14 24.67
CA HIS A 253 -0.07 -11.55 23.62
C HIS A 253 0.31 -10.97 22.27
N GLY A 254 0.93 -9.78 22.23
CA GLY A 254 1.53 -9.20 21.02
C GLY A 254 2.88 -9.79 20.62
N GLY A 255 3.37 -10.82 21.32
CA GLY A 255 4.68 -11.45 21.08
C GLY A 255 5.87 -10.66 21.63
N LEU A 256 5.63 -9.75 22.59
CA LEU A 256 6.66 -8.96 23.26
C LEU A 256 6.88 -9.43 24.71
N LEU A 257 7.69 -8.70 25.48
CA LEU A 257 8.01 -9.05 26.87
C LEU A 257 6.97 -8.49 27.87
N GLY A 258 6.99 -9.01 29.11
CA GLY A 258 6.06 -8.63 30.18
C GLY A 258 6.26 -7.24 30.82
N GLY A 259 7.21 -6.44 30.31
CA GLY A 259 7.58 -5.15 30.89
C GLY A 259 7.96 -4.12 29.83
N GLU A 260 7.23 -4.10 28.71
CA GLU A 260 7.54 -3.21 27.60
C GLU A 260 7.27 -1.75 27.96
N PRO A 261 8.22 -0.83 27.71
CA PRO A 261 8.00 0.60 27.88
C PRO A 261 6.93 1.11 26.91
N LEU A 262 6.05 2.01 27.38
CA LEU A 262 5.02 2.63 26.53
C LEU A 262 5.59 3.28 25.26
N GLY A 263 6.79 3.87 25.35
CA GLY A 263 7.47 4.47 24.19
C GLY A 263 7.82 3.46 23.09
N ARG A 264 8.14 2.21 23.45
CA ARG A 264 8.39 1.13 22.48
C ARG A 264 7.09 0.68 21.82
N ILE A 265 6.00 0.62 22.56
CA ILE A 265 4.67 0.26 22.03
C ILE A 265 4.20 1.32 21.04
N ARG A 266 4.33 2.61 21.39
CA ARG A 266 4.03 3.72 20.48
C ARG A 266 4.88 3.62 19.21
N LYS A 267 6.19 3.39 19.35
CA LYS A 267 7.09 3.20 18.20
C LYS A 267 6.65 2.02 17.31
N ILE A 268 6.24 0.89 17.89
CA ILE A 268 5.74 -0.27 17.12
C ILE A 268 4.45 0.08 16.36
N ALA A 269 3.53 0.83 16.99
CA ALA A 269 2.29 1.26 16.34
C ALA A 269 2.54 2.32 15.24
N ASP A 270 3.54 3.19 15.42
CA ASP A 270 3.91 4.24 14.46
C ASP A 270 4.71 3.67 13.28
N GLU A 271 5.60 2.71 13.55
CA GLU A 271 6.41 2.02 12.54
C GLU A 271 5.74 0.75 12.01
N TRP A 272 4.44 0.56 12.27
CA TRP A 272 3.71 -0.61 11.81
C TRP A 272 3.63 -0.63 10.29
N LYS A 273 4.59 -1.30 9.65
CA LYS A 273 4.57 -1.52 8.21
C LYS A 273 3.48 -2.51 7.86
N GLN A 274 2.64 -2.16 6.90
CA GLN A 274 1.67 -3.09 6.33
C GLN A 274 2.37 -4.42 5.97
N PRO A 275 1.89 -5.59 6.45
CA PRO A 275 2.52 -6.87 6.13
C PRO A 275 2.47 -7.22 4.64
N PHE A 276 1.73 -6.45 3.83
CA PHE A 276 1.76 -6.53 2.37
C PHE A 276 3.15 -6.21 1.76
N GLN A 277 4.02 -5.52 2.50
CA GLN A 277 5.35 -5.11 2.02
C GLN A 277 6.47 -6.15 2.28
N LYS A 278 6.23 -7.17 3.12
CA LYS A 278 7.16 -8.29 3.36
C LYS A 278 6.55 -9.60 2.86
N GLU A 279 7.39 -10.61 2.64
CA GLU A 279 7.05 -11.95 2.11
C GLU A 279 5.59 -12.33 2.36
N TYR A 280 4.76 -12.20 1.33
CA TYR A 280 3.32 -12.45 1.41
C TYR A 280 3.09 -13.96 1.37
N THR A 281 3.21 -14.61 2.52
CA THR A 281 2.66 -15.94 2.75
C THR A 281 1.44 -15.79 3.66
N GLU A 282 0.44 -16.65 3.51
CA GLU A 282 -0.74 -16.61 4.40
C GLU A 282 -0.34 -16.65 5.88
N ARG A 283 0.76 -17.34 6.17
CA ARG A 283 1.33 -17.49 7.51
C ARG A 283 1.91 -16.18 8.05
N THR A 284 2.65 -15.42 7.26
CA THR A 284 3.30 -14.16 7.70
C THR A 284 2.28 -13.04 7.90
N VAL A 285 1.26 -12.95 7.05
CA VAL A 285 0.17 -11.98 7.18
C VAL A 285 -0.69 -12.30 8.41
N SER A 286 -1.04 -13.57 8.60
CA SER A 286 -1.80 -14.00 9.79
C SER A 286 -1.04 -13.70 11.06
N GLN A 287 0.27 -13.99 11.10
CA GLN A 287 1.10 -13.68 12.28
C GLN A 287 1.18 -12.18 12.58
N ALA A 288 1.28 -11.33 11.55
CA ALA A 288 1.30 -9.88 11.76
C ALA A 288 -0.03 -9.39 12.34
N PHE A 289 -1.17 -9.87 11.84
CA PHE A 289 -2.47 -9.53 12.41
C PHE A 289 -2.65 -10.05 13.84
N GLU A 290 -2.24 -11.29 14.12
CA GLU A 290 -2.27 -11.84 15.48
C GLU A 290 -1.44 -11.00 16.46
N ASN A 291 -0.23 -10.59 16.07
CA ASN A 291 0.61 -9.73 16.89
C ASN A 291 -0.04 -8.35 17.15
N LEU A 292 -0.66 -7.75 16.13
CA LEU A 292 -1.39 -6.48 16.27
C LEU A 292 -2.58 -6.61 17.23
N LEU A 293 -3.39 -7.65 17.05
CA LEU A 293 -4.57 -7.92 17.88
C LEU A 293 -4.19 -8.27 19.32
N GLY A 294 -3.10 -9.01 19.49
CA GLY A 294 -2.48 -9.29 20.77
C GLY A 294 -2.04 -8.01 21.48
N LEU A 295 -1.33 -7.13 20.78
CA LEU A 295 -0.91 -5.83 21.32
C LEU A 295 -2.10 -4.95 21.70
N ARG A 296 -3.15 -4.90 20.86
CA ARG A 296 -4.40 -4.19 21.19
C ARG A 296 -5.03 -4.72 22.48
N ARG A 297 -5.08 -6.04 22.63
CA ARG A 297 -5.61 -6.70 23.84
C ARG A 297 -4.76 -6.36 25.08
N ASP A 298 -3.45 -6.36 24.95
CA ASP A 298 -2.52 -6.05 26.04
C ASP A 298 -2.71 -4.62 26.56
N VAL A 299 -2.85 -3.66 25.64
CA VAL A 299 -3.14 -2.26 25.98
C VAL A 299 -4.51 -2.11 26.65
N GLU A 300 -5.56 -2.73 26.11
CA GLU A 300 -6.91 -2.71 26.70
C GLU A 300 -6.93 -3.29 28.12
N GLN A 301 -6.23 -4.40 28.36
CA GLN A 301 -6.13 -5.01 29.69
C GLN A 301 -5.35 -4.13 30.67
N ALA A 302 -4.27 -3.48 30.22
CA ALA A 302 -3.52 -2.57 31.05
C ALA A 302 -4.37 -1.36 31.46
N ILE A 303 -5.19 -0.81 30.55
CA ILE A 303 -6.11 0.29 30.85
C ILE A 303 -7.11 -0.13 31.92
N GLN A 304 -7.72 -1.31 31.77
CA GLN A 304 -8.66 -1.84 32.77
C GLN A 304 -8.01 -2.02 34.14
N LYS A 305 -6.76 -2.50 34.20
CA LYS A 305 -5.99 -2.60 35.45
C LYS A 305 -5.69 -1.24 36.06
N ALA A 306 -5.32 -0.25 35.25
CA ALA A 306 -5.06 1.11 35.71
C ALA A 306 -6.33 1.78 36.29
N ILE A 307 -7.48 1.60 35.62
CA ILE A 307 -8.77 2.09 36.09
C ILE A 307 -9.17 1.38 37.40
N ALA A 308 -9.06 0.05 37.47
CA ALA A 308 -9.38 -0.72 38.67
C ALA A 308 -8.45 -0.41 39.86
N GLY A 309 -7.19 -0.08 39.59
CA GLY A 309 -6.23 0.36 40.60
C GLY A 309 -6.44 1.79 41.09
N SER A 310 -7.15 2.62 40.33
CA SER A 310 -7.49 4.01 40.67
C SER A 310 -8.80 4.17 41.47
N ALA A 311 -9.57 3.09 41.64
CA ALA A 311 -10.74 3.11 42.51
C ALA A 311 -10.29 3.33 43.97
N PRO A 312 -10.91 4.24 44.74
CA PRO A 312 -10.49 4.49 46.11
C PRO A 312 -10.71 3.23 46.92
N LYS A 313 -9.61 2.57 47.31
CA LYS A 313 -9.63 1.62 48.42
C LYS A 313 -10.07 2.41 49.64
N GLY A 314 -11.36 2.35 49.94
CA GLY A 314 -11.88 2.70 51.25
C GLY A 314 -11.17 1.80 52.26
N SER A 315 -10.20 2.36 52.97
CA SER A 315 -9.56 1.74 54.11
C SER A 315 -10.60 1.53 55.21
N PRO A 316 -10.69 0.35 55.81
CA PRO A 316 -11.01 0.24 57.22
C PRO A 316 -9.68 0.12 57.97
N GLU A 317 -9.31 1.19 58.68
CA GLU A 317 -8.38 1.11 59.80
C GLU A 317 -8.98 0.23 60.90
N GLY A 318 -8.18 -0.67 61.46
CA GLY A 318 -8.46 -1.26 62.77
C GLY A 318 -7.55 -2.45 63.11
N PRO A 319 -6.98 -2.55 64.32
CA PRO A 319 -5.62 -3.04 64.55
C PRO A 319 -5.56 -4.38 65.32
N GLY A 320 -4.43 -5.09 65.26
CA GLY A 320 -4.17 -6.21 66.18
C GLY A 320 -2.93 -7.04 65.84
N GLU A 321 -1.97 -7.01 66.76
CA GLU A 321 -0.74 -7.81 66.80
C GLU A 321 -0.97 -9.33 66.84
N THR A 322 -0.04 -10.14 66.31
CA THR A 322 0.85 -11.05 67.08
C THR A 322 1.48 -12.18 66.23
N LEU A 323 2.81 -12.28 66.34
CA LEU A 323 3.68 -13.47 66.43
C LEU A 323 3.22 -14.84 65.86
N LYS A 324 4.05 -15.48 65.01
CA LYS A 324 4.91 -16.63 65.39
C LYS A 324 5.73 -17.26 64.23
N LYS A 325 6.98 -17.56 64.61
CA LYS A 325 8.01 -18.48 64.09
C LYS A 325 7.51 -19.82 63.51
N ALA A 326 8.19 -20.30 62.46
CA ALA A 326 8.81 -21.64 62.32
C ALA A 326 9.62 -21.66 60.99
N SER A 327 10.95 -21.61 60.95
CA SER A 327 11.95 -22.69 61.10
C SER A 327 11.78 -23.89 60.15
N SER A 328 12.63 -23.98 59.12
CA SER A 328 13.46 -25.18 58.87
C SER A 328 14.55 -24.90 57.83
N ALA A 329 15.78 -25.12 58.24
CA ALA A 329 17.00 -25.06 57.47
C ALA A 329 17.11 -26.22 56.46
N ARG A 330 17.88 -26.03 55.38
CA ARG A 330 19.16 -26.76 55.20
C ARG A 330 19.96 -26.32 53.97
N ASP A 331 21.21 -26.00 54.30
CA ASP A 331 22.47 -26.32 53.64
C ASP A 331 22.82 -25.82 52.25
N ALA A 332 23.88 -25.01 52.31
CA ALA A 332 24.80 -24.67 51.26
C ALA A 332 25.55 -25.90 50.73
N SER A 333 25.74 -25.93 49.42
CA SER A 333 27.03 -26.34 48.84
C SER A 333 27.21 -25.67 47.49
N ASN A 334 28.26 -24.85 47.39
CA ASN A 334 28.86 -24.43 46.13
C ASN A 334 30.02 -25.42 45.87
N PRO A 335 30.30 -25.81 44.62
CA PRO A 335 31.49 -25.23 44.01
C PRO A 335 31.43 -25.03 42.48
N LYS A 336 31.67 -23.79 42.06
CA LYS A 336 32.71 -23.33 41.09
C LYS A 336 33.00 -24.23 39.86
N ALA A 337 32.59 -23.78 38.67
CA ALA A 337 33.25 -24.13 37.39
C ALA A 337 33.17 -22.97 36.37
N LYS A 338 34.24 -22.86 35.56
CA LYS A 338 34.68 -21.75 34.69
C LYS A 338 33.69 -21.28 33.59
N PRO A 339 33.82 -20.01 33.13
CA PRO A 339 33.17 -19.52 31.92
C PRO A 339 33.82 -20.10 30.66
N ARG A 340 32.99 -20.51 29.68
CA ARG A 340 33.43 -20.91 28.34
C ARG A 340 33.08 -19.80 27.35
N GLU A 341 34.07 -19.50 26.51
CA GLU A 341 34.15 -18.39 25.56
C GLU A 341 32.98 -18.32 24.59
N ALA A 342 32.50 -17.10 24.37
CA ALA A 342 31.69 -16.72 23.23
C ALA A 342 32.59 -16.68 21.99
N SER A 343 32.24 -17.47 20.97
CA SER A 343 32.84 -17.35 19.65
C SER A 343 32.18 -16.15 18.94
N GLU A 344 33.00 -15.15 18.70
CA GLU A 344 32.72 -13.92 17.97
C GLU A 344 32.72 -14.24 16.47
N ALA A 345 31.56 -14.09 15.82
CA ALA A 345 31.44 -14.05 14.36
C ALA A 345 31.21 -12.58 13.94
N PRO A 346 31.89 -12.06 12.90
CA PRO A 346 31.88 -10.63 12.60
C PRO A 346 30.50 -10.16 12.10
N PRO A 347 30.03 -8.95 12.47
CA PRO A 347 28.79 -8.41 11.94
C PRO A 347 28.97 -8.06 10.45
N ALA A 348 28.17 -8.71 9.60
CA ALA A 348 27.94 -8.26 8.24
C ALA A 348 27.40 -6.82 8.29
N LYS A 349 28.09 -5.93 7.57
CA LYS A 349 27.68 -4.52 7.40
C LYS A 349 26.29 -4.48 6.76
N ALA A 350 25.28 -4.17 7.56
CA ALA A 350 23.98 -3.74 7.06
C ALA A 350 24.12 -2.29 6.56
N GLU A 351 23.89 -2.07 5.27
CA GLU A 351 23.74 -0.72 4.73
C GLU A 351 22.49 -0.04 5.32
N PRO A 352 22.54 1.29 5.56
CA PRO A 352 21.44 2.01 6.18
C PRO A 352 20.27 2.19 5.21
N SER A 353 19.22 1.37 5.34
CA SER A 353 17.95 1.50 4.61
C SER A 353 17.03 2.59 5.19
N GLY A 354 17.58 3.78 5.42
CA GLY A 354 16.86 4.96 5.91
C GLY A 354 16.42 5.93 4.81
N ALA A 355 16.28 5.48 3.56
CA ALA A 355 15.87 6.35 2.47
C ALA A 355 14.34 6.59 2.53
N LEU A 356 13.93 7.83 2.79
CA LEU A 356 12.55 8.27 2.57
C LEU A 356 12.23 8.11 1.08
N ASP A 357 11.28 7.25 0.76
CA ASP A 357 10.72 7.13 -0.59
C ASP A 357 9.42 7.95 -0.71
N PHE A 358 8.95 8.10 -1.95
CA PHE A 358 7.85 8.98 -2.30
C PHE A 358 6.52 8.56 -1.66
N GLU A 359 6.28 7.26 -1.53
CA GLU A 359 5.04 6.72 -0.97
C GLU A 359 5.00 6.87 0.56
N ASN A 360 6.10 6.56 1.26
CA ASN A 360 6.17 6.76 2.73
C ASN A 360 6.05 8.24 3.11
N CYS A 361 6.61 9.13 2.30
CA CYS A 361 6.48 10.58 2.52
C CYS A 361 5.02 11.04 2.33
N MET A 362 4.32 10.50 1.33
CA MET A 362 2.91 10.81 1.10
C MET A 362 2.01 10.33 2.26
N GLU A 363 2.26 9.13 2.77
CA GLU A 363 1.52 8.53 3.88
C GLU A 363 1.70 9.35 5.17
N GLN A 364 2.93 9.75 5.51
CA GLN A 364 3.22 10.56 6.70
C GLN A 364 2.57 11.97 6.67
N ILE A 365 2.46 12.59 5.50
CA ILE A 365 1.73 13.87 5.36
C ILE A 365 0.26 13.64 5.64
N TRP A 366 -0.30 12.56 5.10
CA TRP A 366 -1.71 12.23 5.26
C TRP A 366 -2.06 11.94 6.73
N GLU A 367 -1.25 11.12 7.41
CA GLU A 367 -1.43 10.79 8.82
C GLU A 367 -1.45 12.05 9.71
N GLN A 368 -0.56 13.01 9.46
CA GLN A 368 -0.51 14.26 10.23
C GLN A 368 -1.72 15.15 10.01
N LEU A 369 -2.23 15.21 8.77
CA LEU A 369 -3.40 16.00 8.44
C LEU A 369 -4.71 15.38 8.98
N ILE A 370 -4.75 14.06 9.16
CA ILE A 370 -5.85 13.37 9.85
C ILE A 370 -5.73 13.53 11.37
N ALA A 371 -4.53 13.35 11.94
CA ALA A 371 -4.30 13.43 13.38
C ALA A 371 -4.52 14.85 13.93
N THR A 372 -4.23 15.87 13.14
CA THR A 372 -4.51 17.28 13.47
C THR A 372 -5.30 17.91 12.33
N PRO A 373 -6.63 17.68 12.26
CA PRO A 373 -7.46 18.25 11.21
C PRO A 373 -7.31 19.77 11.19
N PRO A 374 -7.16 20.39 10.01
CA PRO A 374 -7.09 21.84 9.90
C PRO A 374 -8.34 22.45 10.53
N SER A 375 -8.17 23.32 11.52
CA SER A 375 -9.28 24.06 12.12
C SER A 375 -9.98 24.85 11.00
N ARG A 376 -11.31 24.73 10.87
CA ARG A 376 -12.07 25.50 9.86
C ARG A 376 -11.66 26.98 9.92
N GLY A 377 -11.03 27.47 8.85
CA GLY A 377 -10.54 28.86 8.75
C GLY A 377 -9.03 29.08 8.82
N ARG A 378 -8.19 28.05 9.08
CA ARG A 378 -6.72 28.20 8.92
C ARG A 378 -6.32 28.16 7.45
N SER A 379 -5.67 29.22 6.98
CA SER A 379 -5.20 29.34 5.60
C SER A 379 -3.97 28.48 5.28
N MET A 380 -3.22 28.01 6.29
CA MET A 380 -2.03 27.17 6.12
C MET A 380 -1.85 26.17 7.26
N THR A 381 -1.29 24.99 6.94
CA THR A 381 -1.01 23.89 7.89
C THR A 381 0.44 23.44 7.75
N THR A 382 1.13 23.18 8.86
CA THR A 382 2.52 22.71 8.84
C THR A 382 2.57 21.22 9.09
N VAL A 383 3.27 20.48 8.22
CA VAL A 383 3.60 19.06 8.41
C VAL A 383 5.10 18.90 8.68
N LYS A 384 5.47 17.92 9.50
CA LYS A 384 6.85 17.63 9.88
C LYS A 384 7.24 16.23 9.43
N ILE A 385 8.23 16.11 8.54
CA ILE A 385 8.75 14.82 8.08
C ILE A 385 10.25 14.79 8.30
N GLY A 386 10.71 13.84 9.13
CA GLY A 386 12.07 13.86 9.66
C GLY A 386 12.38 15.16 10.42
N GLY A 387 13.49 15.81 10.08
CA GLY A 387 13.87 17.15 10.58
C GLY A 387 13.13 18.31 9.89
N ALA A 388 12.54 18.09 8.72
CA ALA A 388 11.96 19.16 7.90
C ALA A 388 10.55 19.55 8.36
N ARG A 389 10.25 20.85 8.31
CA ARG A 389 8.92 21.43 8.51
C ARG A 389 8.46 22.09 7.23
N ILE A 390 7.34 21.62 6.68
CA ILE A 390 6.78 22.12 5.43
C ILE A 390 5.43 22.76 5.69
N LEU A 391 5.32 24.02 5.26
CA LEU A 391 4.08 24.75 5.26
C LEU A 391 3.27 24.38 4.01
N MET A 392 2.01 24.04 4.20
CA MET A 392 1.04 23.69 3.18
C MET A 392 -0.04 24.76 3.13
N SER A 393 -0.41 25.16 1.93
CA SER A 393 -1.57 26.03 1.69
C SER A 393 -2.90 25.30 1.89
N SER A 394 -3.99 26.04 2.06
CA SER A 394 -5.33 25.46 2.22
C SER A 394 -5.72 24.49 1.10
N TRP A 395 -5.33 24.73 -0.15
CA TRP A 395 -5.63 23.87 -1.31
C TRP A 395 -4.69 22.66 -1.41
N GLU A 396 -3.42 22.78 -1.02
CA GLU A 396 -2.55 21.61 -0.84
C GLU A 396 -3.12 20.71 0.27
N VAL A 397 -3.54 21.29 1.40
CA VAL A 397 -4.19 20.54 2.49
C VAL A 397 -5.50 19.90 2.03
N THR A 398 -6.33 20.63 1.28
CA THR A 398 -7.58 20.09 0.72
C THR A 398 -7.32 18.94 -0.25
N ALA A 399 -6.23 18.99 -1.03
CA ALA A 399 -5.81 17.89 -1.90
C ALA A 399 -5.43 16.62 -1.13
N PHE A 400 -5.01 16.72 0.14
CA PHE A 400 -4.75 15.58 1.01
C PHE A 400 -5.97 15.17 1.87
N VAL A 401 -6.85 16.12 2.24
CA VAL A 401 -7.93 15.89 3.22
C VAL A 401 -9.29 15.63 2.57
N SER A 402 -9.55 16.20 1.39
CA SER A 402 -10.89 16.20 0.80
C SER A 402 -10.98 15.67 -0.64
N GLU A 403 -9.87 15.20 -1.24
CA GLU A 403 -9.77 14.48 -2.54
C GLU A 403 -10.55 15.04 -3.77
N ASP A 404 -11.24 16.16 -3.63
CA ASP A 404 -12.11 16.73 -4.65
C ASP A 404 -11.35 17.78 -5.45
N GLY A 405 -10.74 17.36 -6.56
CA GLY A 405 -10.21 18.28 -7.57
C GLY A 405 -9.42 17.59 -8.68
N PRO A 406 -9.56 18.00 -9.96
CA PRO A 406 -8.82 17.43 -11.08
C PRO A 406 -7.29 17.60 -10.97
N SER A 407 -6.84 18.51 -10.11
CA SER A 407 -5.42 18.76 -9.80
C SER A 407 -4.96 18.18 -8.45
N ALA A 408 -5.83 17.49 -7.69
CA ALA A 408 -5.50 17.06 -6.32
C ALA A 408 -4.31 16.10 -6.27
N GLU A 409 -4.24 15.13 -7.18
CA GLU A 409 -3.09 14.22 -7.26
C GLU A 409 -1.79 14.97 -7.60
N ASP A 410 -1.85 15.86 -8.59
CA ASP A 410 -0.70 16.68 -9.00
C ASP A 410 -0.20 17.56 -7.85
N LEU A 411 -1.12 18.12 -7.07
CA LEU A 411 -0.83 18.89 -5.86
C LEU A 411 -0.17 18.04 -4.78
N ARG A 412 -0.66 16.82 -4.52
CA ARG A 412 -0.04 15.90 -3.56
C ARG A 412 1.39 15.57 -3.97
N ARG A 413 1.60 15.22 -5.24
CA ARG A 413 2.93 14.90 -5.78
C ARG A 413 3.91 16.07 -5.66
N ALA A 414 3.45 17.29 -5.92
CA ALA A 414 4.26 18.50 -5.76
C ALA A 414 4.69 18.72 -4.30
N VAL A 415 3.78 18.50 -3.35
CA VAL A 415 4.08 18.62 -1.92
C VAL A 415 5.04 17.51 -1.46
N VAL A 416 4.83 16.26 -1.88
CA VAL A 416 5.72 15.14 -1.54
C VAL A 416 7.13 15.37 -2.05
N ALA A 417 7.28 15.78 -3.32
CA ALA A 417 8.58 16.12 -3.89
C ALA A 417 9.29 17.23 -3.10
N ARG A 418 8.53 18.25 -2.65
CA ARG A 418 9.06 19.36 -1.83
C ARG A 418 9.53 18.87 -0.47
N VAL A 419 8.74 18.01 0.16
CA VAL A 419 9.07 17.46 1.48
C VAL A 419 10.28 16.53 1.40
N LEU A 420 10.39 15.69 0.36
CA LEU A 420 11.55 14.82 0.17
C LEU A 420 12.86 15.61 0.07
N VAL A 421 12.88 16.68 -0.74
CA VAL A 421 14.06 17.53 -0.87
C VAL A 421 14.38 18.21 0.46
N ALA A 422 13.39 18.79 1.13
CA ALA A 422 13.62 19.47 2.41
C ALA A 422 14.09 18.52 3.52
N ALA A 423 13.52 17.31 3.61
CA ALA A 423 13.95 16.30 4.57
C ALA A 423 15.38 15.82 4.29
N ALA A 424 15.73 15.65 3.01
CA ALA A 424 17.08 15.30 2.61
C ALA A 424 18.09 16.43 2.87
N MET A 425 17.69 17.70 2.71
CA MET A 425 18.52 18.86 3.06
C MET A 425 18.83 18.90 4.56
N GLU A 426 17.82 18.73 5.42
CA GLU A 426 18.04 18.69 6.88
C GLU A 426 18.91 17.49 7.28
N SER A 427 18.68 16.32 6.69
CA SER A 427 19.54 15.16 6.90
C SER A 427 20.98 15.39 6.44
N ALA A 428 21.19 16.05 5.30
CA ALA A 428 22.52 16.39 4.81
C ALA A 428 23.23 17.41 5.72
N LYS A 429 22.52 18.40 6.24
CA LYS A 429 23.05 19.36 7.23
C LYS A 429 23.45 18.68 8.54
N GLU A 430 22.67 17.72 9.00
CA GLU A 430 22.91 17.00 10.25
C GLU A 430 24.03 15.95 10.14
N THR A 431 24.13 15.27 8.99
CA THR A 431 25.02 14.11 8.81
C THR A 431 26.26 14.39 7.97
N GLY A 432 26.29 15.51 7.24
CA GLY A 432 27.33 15.83 6.26
C GLY A 432 27.30 14.95 5.00
N ASN A 433 26.29 14.10 4.82
CA ASN A 433 26.17 13.18 3.69
C ASN A 433 25.09 13.66 2.70
N ALA A 434 25.51 14.08 1.51
CA ALA A 434 24.63 14.59 0.46
C ALA A 434 24.03 13.51 -0.47
N THR A 435 24.38 12.23 -0.29
CA THR A 435 23.96 11.16 -1.23
C THR A 435 22.44 11.01 -1.32
N SER A 436 21.73 11.22 -0.20
CA SER A 436 20.26 11.22 -0.16
C SER A 436 19.65 12.47 -0.80
N LEU A 437 20.35 13.61 -0.70
CA LEU A 437 19.96 14.89 -1.28
C LEU A 437 20.00 14.85 -2.81
N ASP A 438 21.09 14.33 -3.38
CA ASP A 438 21.22 14.18 -4.84
C ASP A 438 20.08 13.34 -5.44
N ARG A 439 19.73 12.24 -4.77
CA ARG A 439 18.61 11.37 -5.17
C ARG A 439 17.28 12.12 -5.10
N ALA A 440 17.02 12.82 -3.99
CA ALA A 440 15.79 13.59 -3.81
C ALA A 440 15.67 14.73 -4.84
N MET A 441 16.78 15.42 -5.15
CA MET A 441 16.82 16.47 -6.17
C MET A 441 16.53 15.92 -7.57
N ASN A 442 17.07 14.76 -7.94
CA ASN A 442 16.78 14.12 -9.22
C ASN A 442 15.30 13.75 -9.36
N MET A 443 14.69 13.18 -8.30
CA MET A 443 13.26 12.87 -8.29
C MET A 443 12.41 14.14 -8.39
N ALA A 444 12.75 15.18 -7.64
CA ALA A 444 12.03 16.46 -7.68
C ALA A 444 12.14 17.17 -9.04
N ARG A 445 13.27 17.08 -9.75
CA ARG A 445 13.41 17.60 -11.11
C ARG A 445 12.47 16.91 -12.11
N VAL A 446 12.30 15.59 -12.00
CA VAL A 446 11.33 14.83 -12.82
C VAL A 446 9.91 15.31 -12.54
N GLU A 447 9.54 15.51 -11.28
CA GLU A 447 8.22 16.01 -10.90
C GLU A 447 8.00 17.47 -11.36
N VAL A 448 9.01 18.33 -11.32
CA VAL A 448 8.90 19.71 -11.85
C VAL A 448 8.54 19.70 -13.33
N THR A 449 9.23 18.91 -14.15
CA THR A 449 8.94 18.80 -15.59
C THR A 449 7.49 18.37 -15.81
N ARG A 450 7.08 17.31 -15.11
CA ARG A 450 5.71 16.79 -15.16
C ARG A 450 4.68 17.85 -14.75
N LEU A 451 4.91 18.56 -13.65
CA LEU A 451 3.99 19.58 -13.14
C LEU A 451 3.89 20.78 -14.09
N GLN A 452 4.99 21.15 -14.75
CA GLN A 452 4.98 22.23 -15.74
C GLN A 452 4.10 21.89 -16.95
N GLU A 453 4.16 20.65 -17.44
CA GLU A 453 3.25 20.13 -18.47
C GLU A 453 1.79 20.16 -17.99
N ARG A 454 1.52 19.76 -16.75
CA ARG A 454 0.17 19.77 -16.16
C ARG A 454 -0.39 21.19 -15.98
N VAL A 455 0.46 22.16 -15.63
CA VAL A 455 0.10 23.58 -15.59
C VAL A 455 -0.31 24.07 -16.98
N ASP A 456 0.41 23.68 -18.03
CA ASP A 456 0.10 24.11 -19.39
C ASP A 456 -1.17 23.44 -19.93
N VAL A 457 -1.41 22.16 -19.59
CA VAL A 457 -2.70 21.49 -19.84
C VAL A 457 -3.85 22.21 -19.13
N ALA A 458 -3.69 22.61 -17.87
CA ALA A 458 -4.72 23.35 -17.14
C ALA A 458 -5.02 24.71 -17.77
N LYS A 459 -3.99 25.44 -18.24
CA LYS A 459 -4.18 26.71 -18.99
C LYS A 459 -4.94 26.48 -20.29
N GLN A 460 -4.60 25.44 -21.05
CA GLN A 460 -5.27 25.09 -22.31
C GLN A 460 -6.73 24.70 -22.09
N ALA A 461 -7.01 24.00 -20.99
CA ALA A 461 -8.37 23.64 -20.57
C ALA A 461 -9.16 24.82 -19.98
N LYS A 462 -8.55 26.01 -19.86
CA LYS A 462 -9.10 27.20 -19.18
C LYS A 462 -9.50 26.94 -17.73
N ASP A 463 -8.88 25.95 -17.09
CA ASP A 463 -9.00 25.70 -15.66
C ASP A 463 -8.04 26.64 -14.91
N THR A 464 -8.52 27.85 -14.66
CA THR A 464 -7.72 28.92 -14.04
C THR A 464 -7.30 28.58 -12.61
N GLU A 465 -8.13 27.82 -11.89
CA GLU A 465 -7.85 27.44 -10.51
C GLU A 465 -6.73 26.39 -10.45
N ALA A 466 -6.84 25.32 -11.25
CA ALA A 466 -5.80 24.30 -11.33
C ALA A 466 -4.47 24.89 -11.84
N ALA A 467 -4.51 25.76 -12.86
CA ALA A 467 -3.31 26.39 -13.40
C ALA A 467 -2.57 27.26 -12.37
N VAL A 468 -3.31 28.00 -11.53
CA VAL A 468 -2.72 28.83 -10.46
C VAL A 468 -2.20 27.97 -9.32
N ASN A 469 -2.98 27.01 -8.83
CA ASN A 469 -2.61 26.15 -7.71
C ASN A 469 -1.37 25.31 -8.06
N LEU A 470 -1.39 24.61 -9.20
CA LEU A 470 -0.24 23.84 -9.67
C LEU A 470 0.97 24.73 -9.95
N GLY A 471 0.76 25.92 -10.54
CA GLY A 471 1.83 26.88 -10.79
C GLY A 471 2.52 27.35 -9.51
N ILE A 472 1.76 27.60 -8.43
CA ILE A 472 2.32 28.02 -7.14
C ILE A 472 3.06 26.86 -6.46
N SER A 473 2.52 25.64 -6.45
CA SER A 473 3.23 24.49 -5.86
C SER A 473 4.50 24.14 -6.62
N THR A 474 4.48 24.25 -7.96
CA THR A 474 5.68 24.05 -8.80
C THR A 474 6.75 25.10 -8.49
N LYS A 475 6.38 26.38 -8.35
CA LYS A 475 7.31 27.44 -7.93
C LYS A 475 7.92 27.19 -6.55
N ARG A 476 7.10 26.72 -5.59
CA ARG A 476 7.59 26.38 -4.24
C ARG A 476 8.59 25.23 -4.29
N LEU A 477 8.33 24.20 -5.09
CA LEU A 477 9.25 23.08 -5.30
C LEU A 477 10.57 23.53 -5.95
N LEU A 478 10.49 24.39 -6.98
CA LEU A 478 11.66 25.00 -7.62
C LEU A 478 12.50 25.81 -6.61
N SER A 479 11.86 26.62 -5.76
CA SER A 479 12.56 27.36 -4.70
C SER A 479 13.30 26.43 -3.74
N THR A 480 12.68 25.30 -3.35
CA THR A 480 13.33 24.30 -2.50
C THR A 480 14.50 23.61 -3.21
N LEU A 481 14.40 23.36 -4.52
CA LEU A 481 15.50 22.85 -5.33
C LEU A 481 16.66 23.84 -5.44
N ASP A 482 16.37 25.14 -5.59
CA ASP A 482 17.39 26.20 -5.64
C ASP A 482 18.11 26.37 -4.30
N GLU A 483 17.42 26.13 -3.18
CA GLU A 483 18.04 26.10 -1.85
C GLU A 483 18.86 24.83 -1.64
N ALA A 484 18.38 23.67 -2.08
CA ALA A 484 19.10 22.41 -2.03
C ALA A 484 20.40 22.45 -2.83
N ALA A 485 20.41 23.11 -3.99
CA ALA A 485 21.58 23.24 -4.86
C ALA A 485 22.71 24.12 -4.27
N LYS A 486 22.46 24.82 -3.15
CA LYS A 486 23.45 25.64 -2.44
C LYS A 486 24.16 24.88 -1.32
N LEU A 487 23.67 23.70 -0.96
CA LEU A 487 24.29 22.76 -0.03
C LEU A 487 25.16 21.78 -0.82
#